data_AF-A0A2V8BK61-F1
#
_entry.id   AF-A0A2V8BK61-F1
#
_cell.length_a   1.000
_cell.length_b   1.000
_cell.length_c   1.000
_cell.angle_alpha   90.00
_cell.angle_beta   90.00
_cell.angle_gamma   90.00
#
_symmetry.space_group_name_H-M   'P 1'
#
loop_
_entity.id
_entity.type
_entity.pdbx_description
1 polymer ?
#
loop_
_entity_poly.entity_id
_entity_poly.type
_entity_poly.pdbx_seq_one_letter_code
_entity_poly.pdbx_strand_id
1 'polypeptide(L)'
;ETHAKMACGDPKAAFRIAILDPALTVTQPRSVTAIAGYDAISHAVESYVTARRSGISDLFARDAWRLLDGHYERVLAAPGDRIARGAMLLGAHEAGVAIEQSMLGAAHACANPLTARYGTTHGVAIAVMLPHVVRWNADQIGDRYAELLRASGREGGAAPGSRLAARLEELARAGGLPASLHDLDVPRGDLAALAADAATQWTGTCNPRPFDAAAALELYERAY
;
A
#
# COMPACT_ATOMS: atom_id res chain seq x y z
N GLU A 1 -11.26 -19.65 -19.51
CA GLU A 1 -10.46 -19.31 -18.31
C GLU A 1 -11.10 -18.09 -17.65
N THR A 2 -11.15 -18.00 -16.32
CA THR A 2 -11.87 -16.91 -15.62
C THR A 2 -11.03 -15.63 -15.46
N HIS A 3 -9.72 -15.66 -15.78
CA HIS A 3 -8.75 -14.59 -15.53
C HIS A 3 -8.71 -14.06 -14.08
N ALA A 4 -9.35 -14.78 -13.14
CA ALA A 4 -9.43 -14.40 -11.74
C ALA A 4 -8.20 -14.92 -10.98
N LYS A 5 -7.52 -14.03 -10.26
CA LYS A 5 -6.44 -14.39 -9.33
C LYS A 5 -7.05 -15.00 -8.06
N MET A 6 -6.73 -16.25 -7.76
CA MET A 6 -7.18 -16.92 -6.52
C MET A 6 -6.04 -17.02 -5.51
N ALA A 7 -6.31 -16.69 -4.25
CA ALA A 7 -5.36 -16.86 -3.16
C ALA A 7 -5.31 -18.33 -2.71
N CYS A 8 -4.11 -18.89 -2.53
CA CYS A 8 -3.90 -20.21 -1.92
C CYS A 8 -3.32 -20.01 -0.51
N GLY A 9 -4.14 -20.24 0.52
CA GLY A 9 -3.78 -20.00 1.92
C GLY A 9 -3.42 -21.27 2.71
N ASP A 10 -2.83 -22.28 2.06
CA ASP A 10 -2.41 -23.50 2.77
C ASP A 10 -1.15 -23.21 3.62
N PRO A 11 -1.15 -23.46 4.95
CA PRO A 11 0.03 -23.29 5.79
C PRO A 11 1.29 -24.03 5.30
N LYS A 12 1.12 -25.09 4.49
CA LYS A 12 2.24 -25.83 3.86
C LYS A 12 2.95 -25.04 2.77
N ALA A 13 2.34 -23.99 2.23
CA ALA A 13 2.97 -23.07 1.29
C ALA A 13 3.93 -22.09 1.99
N ALA A 14 3.90 -21.99 3.33
CA ALA A 14 4.80 -21.13 4.08
C ALA A 14 6.26 -21.58 3.91
N PHE A 15 7.15 -20.63 3.63
CA PHE A 15 8.58 -20.88 3.54
C PHE A 15 9.14 -21.26 4.91
N ARG A 16 10.00 -22.28 4.97
CA ARG A 16 10.70 -22.66 6.20
C ARG A 16 11.76 -21.64 6.62
N ILE A 17 12.37 -20.96 5.65
CA ILE A 17 13.44 -19.99 5.84
C ILE A 17 13.24 -18.87 4.80
N ALA A 18 13.31 -17.62 5.25
CA ALA A 18 13.41 -16.45 4.39
C ALA A 18 14.79 -15.82 4.60
N ILE A 19 15.53 -15.58 3.51
CA ILE A 19 16.85 -14.94 3.53
C ILE A 19 16.72 -13.54 2.94
N LEU A 20 16.97 -12.53 3.77
CA LEU A 20 16.94 -11.12 3.37
C LEU A 20 18.37 -10.63 3.10
N ASP A 21 18.86 -10.85 1.88
CA ASP A 21 20.19 -10.38 1.45
C ASP A 21 20.09 -9.10 0.60
N PRO A 22 20.46 -7.92 1.14
CA PRO A 22 20.43 -6.67 0.38
C PRO A 22 21.38 -6.68 -0.82
N ALA A 23 22.44 -7.49 -0.84
CA ALA A 23 23.34 -7.58 -1.98
C ALA A 23 22.64 -8.12 -3.23
N LEU A 24 21.58 -8.93 -3.08
CA LEU A 24 20.80 -9.48 -4.20
C LEU A 24 19.82 -8.46 -4.81
N THR A 25 19.67 -7.28 -4.20
CA THR A 25 18.70 -6.26 -4.64
C THR A 25 19.36 -5.07 -5.33
N VAL A 26 20.69 -4.93 -5.27
CA VAL A 26 21.40 -3.75 -5.79
C VAL A 26 21.27 -3.57 -7.31
N THR A 27 21.02 -4.66 -8.05
CA THR A 27 20.85 -4.66 -9.50
C THR A 27 19.40 -4.43 -9.95
N GLN A 28 18.45 -4.32 -9.00
CA GLN A 28 17.06 -4.03 -9.34
C GLN A 28 16.97 -2.69 -10.07
N PRO A 29 16.27 -2.62 -11.22
CA PRO A 29 15.98 -1.36 -11.88
C PRO A 29 15.30 -0.40 -10.90
N ARG A 30 15.60 0.90 -11.05
CA ARG A 30 15.03 1.93 -10.19
C ARG A 30 13.49 1.92 -10.19
N SER A 31 12.87 1.68 -11.36
CA SER A 31 11.42 1.55 -11.49
C SER A 31 10.85 0.38 -10.68
N VAL A 32 11.50 -0.78 -10.72
CA VAL A 32 11.11 -1.95 -9.91
C VAL A 32 11.25 -1.65 -8.42
N THR A 33 12.34 -0.97 -8.03
CA THR A 33 12.57 -0.53 -6.64
C THR A 33 11.47 0.42 -6.16
N ALA A 34 11.06 1.37 -7.00
CA ALA A 34 9.99 2.32 -6.68
C ALA A 34 8.65 1.60 -6.51
N ILE A 35 8.24 0.80 -7.51
CA ILE A 35 6.95 0.12 -7.51
C ILE A 35 6.84 -0.86 -6.34
N ALA A 36 7.84 -1.73 -6.14
CA ALA A 36 7.80 -2.73 -5.08
C ALA A 36 7.96 -2.09 -3.68
N GLY A 37 8.77 -1.05 -3.56
CA GLY A 37 8.92 -0.33 -2.30
C GLY A 37 7.65 0.40 -1.87
N TYR A 38 6.94 1.02 -2.82
CA TYR A 38 5.66 1.67 -2.55
C TYR A 38 4.55 0.66 -2.20
N ASP A 39 4.55 -0.50 -2.84
CA ASP A 39 3.66 -1.61 -2.50
C ASP A 39 3.88 -2.06 -1.04
N ALA A 40 5.14 -2.25 -0.63
CA ALA A 40 5.48 -2.54 0.77
C ALA A 40 5.05 -1.44 1.76
N ILE A 41 5.16 -0.16 1.36
CA ILE A 41 4.65 0.96 2.17
C ILE A 41 3.15 0.85 2.37
N SER A 42 2.40 0.52 1.31
CA SER A 42 0.95 0.35 1.38
C SER A 42 0.56 -0.78 2.33
N HIS A 43 1.30 -1.89 2.32
CA HIS A 43 1.10 -3.01 3.23
C HIS A 43 1.21 -2.58 4.69
N ALA A 44 2.28 -1.84 5.03
CA ALA A 44 2.46 -1.31 6.37
C ALA A 44 1.30 -0.38 6.79
N VAL A 45 0.88 0.52 5.90
CA VAL A 45 -0.20 1.47 6.21
C VAL A 45 -1.56 0.79 6.36
N GLU A 46 -1.93 -0.11 5.45
CA GLU A 46 -3.24 -0.76 5.49
C GLU A 46 -3.34 -1.79 6.61
N SER A 47 -2.31 -2.63 6.81
CA SER A 47 -2.31 -3.63 7.89
C SER A 47 -2.25 -3.01 9.29
N TYR A 48 -1.86 -1.74 9.41
CA TYR A 48 -1.97 -1.00 10.67
C TYR A 48 -3.41 -0.56 10.97
N VAL A 49 -4.28 -0.37 9.98
CA VAL A 49 -5.62 0.20 10.21
C VAL A 49 -6.77 -0.75 9.90
N THR A 50 -6.52 -1.89 9.28
CA THR A 50 -7.50 -2.96 9.05
C THR A 50 -8.35 -3.28 10.30
N ALA A 51 -9.61 -3.65 10.05
CA ALA A 51 -10.54 -4.11 11.07
C ALA A 51 -10.09 -5.41 11.76
N ARG A 52 -9.24 -6.21 11.09
CA ARG A 52 -8.71 -7.49 11.62
C ARG A 52 -7.35 -7.37 12.32
N ARG A 53 -6.87 -6.14 12.56
CA ARG A 53 -5.60 -5.88 13.24
C ARG A 53 -5.49 -6.58 14.59
N SER A 54 -4.27 -6.94 14.94
CA SER A 54 -3.88 -7.55 16.21
C SER A 54 -2.65 -6.83 16.79
N GLY A 55 -2.30 -7.09 18.04
CA GLY A 55 -1.09 -6.53 18.64
C GLY A 55 0.18 -6.91 17.87
N ILE A 56 0.19 -8.08 17.22
CA ILE A 56 1.31 -8.53 16.37
C ILE A 56 1.33 -7.76 15.06
N SER A 57 0.19 -7.61 14.37
CA SER A 57 0.15 -6.84 13.12
C SER A 57 0.55 -5.39 13.37
N ASP A 58 0.10 -4.79 14.47
CA ASP A 58 0.43 -3.42 14.85
C ASP A 58 1.93 -3.21 15.07
N LEU A 59 2.56 -4.16 15.78
CA LEU A 59 4.00 -4.12 16.04
C LEU A 59 4.80 -4.09 14.74
N PHE A 60 4.53 -5.04 13.85
CA PHE A 60 5.24 -5.19 12.59
C PHE A 60 4.89 -4.10 11.58
N ALA A 61 3.63 -3.73 11.43
CA ALA A 61 3.22 -2.67 10.51
C ALA A 61 3.82 -1.31 10.87
N ARG A 62 3.92 -1.00 12.17
CA ARG A 62 4.53 0.25 12.64
C ARG A 62 6.05 0.27 12.41
N ASP A 63 6.76 -0.83 12.68
CA ASP A 63 8.21 -0.87 12.44
C ASP A 63 8.54 -0.89 10.94
N ALA A 64 7.74 -1.62 10.16
CA ALA A 64 7.78 -1.58 8.71
C ALA A 64 7.62 -0.15 8.17
N TRP A 65 6.61 0.59 8.62
CA TRP A 65 6.42 1.99 8.24
C TRP A 65 7.65 2.85 8.56
N ARG A 66 8.20 2.73 9.78
CA ARG A 66 9.41 3.47 10.20
C ARG A 66 10.60 3.18 9.28
N LEU A 67 10.83 1.91 8.93
CA LEU A 67 11.91 1.49 8.05
C LEU A 67 11.70 2.00 6.63
N LEU A 68 10.50 1.80 6.07
CA LEU A 68 10.16 2.10 4.69
C LEU A 68 10.10 3.62 4.44
N ASP A 69 9.36 4.39 5.25
CA ASP A 69 9.30 5.86 5.12
C ASP A 69 10.68 6.51 5.25
N GLY A 70 11.51 5.98 6.16
CA GLY A 70 12.85 6.51 6.42
C GLY A 70 13.89 6.22 5.34
N HIS A 71 13.67 5.22 4.48
CA HIS A 71 14.70 4.75 3.53
C HIS A 71 14.26 4.70 2.07
N TYR A 72 12.97 4.81 1.75
CA TYR A 72 12.47 4.68 0.39
C TYR A 72 13.10 5.71 -0.58
N GLU A 73 13.13 7.00 -0.20
CA GLU A 73 13.75 8.03 -1.05
C GLU A 73 15.26 7.81 -1.20
N ARG A 74 15.93 7.37 -0.13
CA ARG A 74 17.37 7.08 -0.11
C ARG A 74 17.73 5.92 -1.02
N VAL A 75 16.95 4.83 -1.00
CA VAL A 75 17.23 3.66 -1.84
C VAL A 75 17.04 3.99 -3.33
N LEU A 76 16.14 4.91 -3.66
CA LEU A 76 15.93 5.38 -5.03
C LEU A 76 17.05 6.31 -5.52
N ALA A 77 17.55 7.17 -4.64
CA ALA A 77 18.63 8.11 -4.96
C ALA A 77 20.01 7.43 -5.02
N ALA A 78 20.24 6.43 -4.17
CA ALA A 78 21.50 5.69 -4.07
C ALA A 78 21.25 4.17 -4.15
N PRO A 79 21.01 3.60 -5.35
CA PRO A 79 20.58 2.20 -5.50
C PRO A 79 21.60 1.16 -5.02
N GLY A 80 22.88 1.54 -4.90
CA GLY A 80 23.95 0.70 -4.34
C GLY A 80 24.09 0.78 -2.82
N ASP A 81 23.30 1.62 -2.13
CA ASP A 81 23.33 1.74 -0.67
C ASP A 81 22.71 0.50 -0.02
N ARG A 82 23.59 -0.39 0.46
CA ARG A 82 23.18 -1.65 1.10
C ARG A 82 22.44 -1.46 2.41
N ILE A 83 22.65 -0.35 3.12
CA ILE A 83 21.92 -0.05 4.35
C ILE A 83 20.48 0.31 4.00
N ALA A 84 20.28 1.19 3.01
CA ALA A 84 18.94 1.52 2.54
C ALA A 84 18.22 0.30 1.95
N ARG A 85 18.91 -0.53 1.14
CA ARG A 85 18.36 -1.80 0.64
C ARG A 85 17.98 -2.75 1.76
N GLY A 86 18.83 -2.89 2.78
CA GLY A 86 18.57 -3.74 3.95
C GLY A 86 17.35 -3.28 4.75
N ALA A 87 17.22 -1.97 4.98
CA ALA A 87 16.06 -1.39 5.65
C ALA A 87 14.77 -1.61 4.85
N MET A 88 14.81 -1.42 3.52
CA MET A 88 13.66 -1.69 2.66
C MET A 88 13.26 -3.16 2.63
N LEU A 89 14.23 -4.08 2.60
CA LEU A 89 13.97 -5.53 2.66
C LEU A 89 13.35 -5.94 4.00
N LEU A 90 13.90 -5.47 5.11
CA LEU A 90 13.37 -5.77 6.44
C LEU A 90 11.97 -5.17 6.61
N GLY A 91 11.77 -3.91 6.21
CA GLY A 91 10.47 -3.27 6.28
C GLY A 91 9.42 -3.98 5.40
N ALA A 92 9.80 -4.43 4.19
CA ALA A 92 8.89 -5.21 3.35
C ALA A 92 8.55 -6.58 3.95
N HIS A 93 9.53 -7.24 4.59
CA HIS A 93 9.29 -8.49 5.30
C HIS A 93 8.32 -8.30 6.47
N GLU A 94 8.56 -7.31 7.32
CA GLU A 94 7.69 -6.99 8.45
C GLU A 94 6.29 -6.58 8.00
N ALA A 95 6.17 -5.80 6.92
CA ALA A 95 4.88 -5.49 6.33
C ALA A 95 4.16 -6.77 5.86
N GLY A 96 4.87 -7.72 5.26
CA GLY A 96 4.34 -9.04 4.91
C GLY A 96 3.86 -9.83 6.13
N VAL A 97 4.64 -9.84 7.22
CA VAL A 97 4.22 -10.47 8.50
C VAL A 97 2.94 -9.80 9.04
N ALA A 98 2.83 -8.47 8.93
CA ALA A 98 1.62 -7.77 9.34
C ALA A 98 0.39 -8.18 8.51
N ILE A 99 0.53 -8.31 7.18
CA ILE A 99 -0.54 -8.79 6.29
C ILE A 99 -1.01 -10.18 6.69
N GLU A 100 -0.09 -11.12 6.95
CA GLU A 100 -0.43 -12.47 7.36
C GLU A 100 -1.29 -12.52 8.64
N GLN A 101 -1.16 -11.50 9.49
CA GLN A 101 -1.93 -11.40 10.74
C GLN A 101 -3.27 -10.67 10.57
N SER A 102 -3.39 -9.70 9.66
CA SER A 102 -4.52 -8.77 9.68
C SER A 102 -5.09 -8.38 8.30
N MET A 103 -4.51 -8.89 7.22
CA MET A 103 -4.85 -8.52 5.84
C MET A 103 -4.69 -7.02 5.55
N LEU A 104 -5.22 -6.60 4.40
CA LEU A 104 -5.13 -5.26 3.82
C LEU A 104 -6.52 -4.58 3.83
N GLY A 105 -6.74 -3.57 2.99
CA GLY A 105 -7.98 -2.81 2.97
C GLY A 105 -8.43 -2.36 1.58
N ALA A 106 -9.04 -1.18 1.55
CA ALA A 106 -9.69 -0.62 0.37
C ALA A 106 -8.71 -0.24 -0.75
N ALA A 107 -7.44 0.09 -0.46
CA ALA A 107 -6.48 0.46 -1.51
C ALA A 107 -6.18 -0.76 -2.40
N HIS A 108 -5.91 -1.91 -1.80
CA HIS A 108 -5.77 -3.17 -2.55
C HIS A 108 -7.07 -3.59 -3.25
N ALA A 109 -8.22 -3.37 -2.61
CA ALA A 109 -9.51 -3.65 -3.22
C ALA A 109 -9.74 -2.83 -4.51
N CYS A 110 -9.32 -1.56 -4.53
CA CYS A 110 -9.41 -0.71 -5.72
C CYS A 110 -8.28 -0.98 -6.74
N ALA A 111 -7.08 -1.38 -6.30
CA ALA A 111 -5.96 -1.62 -7.21
C ALA A 111 -6.11 -2.90 -8.05
N ASN A 112 -6.78 -3.92 -7.51
CA ASN A 112 -6.95 -5.21 -8.20
C ASN A 112 -7.73 -5.09 -9.53
N PRO A 113 -8.90 -4.42 -9.58
CA PRO A 113 -9.62 -4.20 -10.85
C PRO A 113 -8.81 -3.41 -11.89
N LEU A 114 -8.03 -2.40 -11.46
CA LEU A 114 -7.15 -1.66 -12.35
C LEU A 114 -6.11 -2.58 -13.01
N THR A 115 -5.49 -3.45 -12.20
CA THR A 115 -4.54 -4.46 -12.69
C THR A 115 -5.21 -5.42 -13.68
N ALA A 116 -6.41 -5.92 -13.34
CA ALA A 116 -7.12 -6.93 -14.13
C ALA A 116 -7.65 -6.40 -15.47
N ARG A 117 -8.18 -5.16 -15.50
CA ARG A 117 -8.82 -4.58 -16.69
C ARG A 117 -7.85 -3.84 -17.60
N TYR A 118 -6.84 -3.17 -17.02
CA TYR A 118 -5.95 -2.27 -17.76
C TYR A 118 -4.50 -2.75 -17.83
N GLY A 119 -4.17 -3.87 -17.17
CA GLY A 119 -2.79 -4.36 -17.11
C GLY A 119 -1.86 -3.44 -16.31
N THR A 120 -2.41 -2.50 -15.54
CA THR A 120 -1.64 -1.60 -14.68
C THR A 120 -0.82 -2.43 -13.70
N THR A 121 0.47 -2.10 -13.55
CA THR A 121 1.31 -2.78 -12.57
C THR A 121 0.77 -2.55 -11.16
N HIS A 122 0.70 -3.59 -10.32
CA HIS A 122 -0.01 -3.55 -9.04
C HIS A 122 0.39 -2.36 -8.14
N GLY A 123 1.70 -2.21 -7.85
CA GLY A 123 2.19 -1.10 -7.02
C GLY A 123 1.95 0.30 -7.62
N VAL A 124 1.76 0.39 -8.95
CA VAL A 124 1.37 1.64 -9.62
C VAL A 124 -0.09 1.97 -9.33
N ALA A 125 -0.99 0.99 -9.43
CA ALA A 125 -2.41 1.16 -9.09
C ALA A 125 -2.59 1.50 -7.59
N ILE A 126 -1.80 0.88 -6.72
CA ILE A 126 -1.75 1.19 -5.29
C ILE A 126 -1.31 2.64 -5.04
N ALA A 127 -0.28 3.12 -5.76
CA ALA A 127 0.22 4.48 -5.61
C ALA A 127 -0.84 5.54 -5.87
N VAL A 128 -1.67 5.32 -6.89
CA VAL A 128 -2.81 6.19 -7.20
C VAL A 128 -3.87 6.12 -6.10
N MET A 129 -4.26 4.92 -5.66
CA MET A 129 -5.43 4.78 -4.77
C MET A 129 -5.15 5.09 -3.29
N LEU A 130 -3.98 4.73 -2.76
CA LEU A 130 -3.70 4.71 -1.33
C LEU A 130 -3.89 6.09 -0.65
N PRO A 131 -3.41 7.23 -1.19
CA PRO A 131 -3.60 8.53 -0.54
C PRO A 131 -5.08 8.89 -0.34
N HIS A 132 -5.96 8.57 -1.31
CA HIS A 132 -7.39 8.84 -1.22
C HIS A 132 -8.07 7.94 -0.19
N VAL A 133 -7.67 6.66 -0.13
CA VAL A 133 -8.14 5.72 0.89
C VAL A 133 -7.74 6.17 2.30
N VAL A 134 -6.51 6.64 2.49
CA VAL A 134 -6.04 7.18 3.77
C VAL A 134 -6.88 8.38 4.20
N ARG A 135 -7.15 9.34 3.30
CA ARG A 135 -8.04 10.48 3.61
C ARG A 135 -9.44 10.03 3.98
N TRP A 136 -10.00 9.08 3.25
CA TRP A 136 -11.35 8.57 3.45
C TRP A 136 -11.50 7.75 4.74
N ASN A 137 -10.50 6.95 5.10
CA ASN A 137 -10.48 6.19 6.35
C ASN A 137 -10.22 7.08 7.58
N ALA A 138 -9.54 8.22 7.42
CA ALA A 138 -9.18 9.12 8.51
C ALA A 138 -10.40 9.69 9.26
N ASP A 139 -11.56 9.77 8.61
CA ASP A 139 -12.84 10.14 9.24
C ASP A 139 -13.20 9.23 10.42
N GLN A 140 -12.74 7.97 10.42
CA GLN A 140 -13.02 7.01 11.49
C GLN A 140 -11.79 6.63 12.32
N ILE A 141 -10.61 6.58 11.71
CA ILE A 141 -9.39 6.04 12.35
C ILE A 141 -8.19 7.02 12.33
N GLY A 142 -8.44 8.33 12.20
CA GLY A 142 -7.39 9.35 12.09
C GLY A 142 -6.31 9.29 13.18
N ASP A 143 -6.66 8.93 14.42
CA ASP A 143 -5.70 8.80 15.53
C ASP A 143 -4.63 7.72 15.27
N ARG A 144 -4.99 6.65 14.55
CA ARG A 144 -4.05 5.58 14.16
C ARG A 144 -3.04 6.09 13.14
N TYR A 145 -3.47 6.92 12.20
CA TYR A 145 -2.54 7.58 11.27
C TYR A 145 -1.62 8.58 11.99
N ALA A 146 -2.08 9.20 13.07
CA ALA A 146 -1.20 10.00 13.91
C ALA A 146 -0.08 9.13 14.50
N GLU A 147 -0.38 7.94 15.02
CA GLU A 147 0.62 6.99 15.55
C GLU A 147 1.70 6.60 14.53
N LEU A 148 1.31 6.29 13.29
CA LEU A 148 2.28 6.02 12.22
C LEU A 148 3.19 7.22 11.96
N LEU A 149 2.60 8.42 11.84
CA LEU A 149 3.38 9.65 11.64
C LEU A 149 4.37 9.90 12.79
N ARG A 150 3.96 9.64 14.04
CA ARG A 150 4.86 9.71 15.22
C ARG A 150 6.02 8.73 15.12
N ALA A 151 5.78 7.50 14.68
CA ALA A 151 6.81 6.49 14.52
C ALA A 151 7.90 6.90 13.49
N SER A 152 7.56 7.74 12.52
CA SER A 152 8.47 8.34 11.56
C SER A 152 8.99 9.75 11.93
N GLY A 153 8.71 10.24 13.14
CA GLY A 153 9.13 11.58 13.60
C GLY A 153 8.42 12.75 12.90
N ARG A 154 7.22 12.53 12.36
CA ARG A 154 6.42 13.49 11.59
C ARG A 154 5.22 14.00 12.40
N GLU A 155 5.46 14.57 13.57
CA GLU A 155 4.39 15.06 14.46
C GLU A 155 3.90 16.48 14.12
N GLY A 156 2.70 16.84 14.60
CA GLY A 156 2.16 18.20 14.50
C GLY A 156 1.54 18.61 13.15
N GLY A 157 0.83 19.74 13.14
CA GLY A 157 0.21 20.32 11.93
C GLY A 157 -1.25 19.90 11.71
N ALA A 158 -1.64 19.79 10.44
CA ALA A 158 -3.00 19.47 9.99
C ALA A 158 -3.49 18.07 10.43
N ALA A 159 -4.75 17.73 10.07
CA ALA A 159 -5.36 16.44 10.37
C ALA A 159 -4.45 15.25 9.94
N PRO A 160 -4.26 14.23 10.79
CA PRO A 160 -3.32 13.13 10.52
C PRO A 160 -3.53 12.42 9.19
N GLY A 161 -4.78 12.18 8.78
CA GLY A 161 -5.10 11.56 7.49
C GLY A 161 -4.56 12.36 6.30
N SER A 162 -4.81 13.67 6.27
CA SER A 162 -4.31 14.55 5.22
C SER A 162 -2.78 14.60 5.18
N ARG A 163 -2.12 14.59 6.35
CA ARG A 163 -0.66 14.59 6.44
C ARG A 163 -0.04 13.28 5.94
N LEU A 164 -0.60 12.14 6.34
CA LEU A 164 -0.11 10.85 5.87
C LEU A 164 -0.34 10.70 4.36
N ALA A 165 -1.52 11.09 3.86
CA ALA A 165 -1.79 11.07 2.43
C ALA A 165 -0.83 11.96 1.63
N ALA A 166 -0.53 13.18 2.11
CA ALA A 166 0.45 14.05 1.48
C ALA A 166 1.85 13.43 1.49
N ARG A 167 2.24 12.75 2.58
CA ARG A 167 3.53 12.04 2.64
C ARG A 167 3.58 10.89 1.64
N LEU A 168 2.50 10.13 1.51
CA LEU A 168 2.40 9.06 0.51
C LEU A 168 2.52 9.61 -0.92
N GLU A 169 1.90 10.75 -1.22
CA GLU A 169 2.06 11.44 -2.51
C GLU A 169 3.50 11.92 -2.75
N GLU A 170 4.21 12.40 -1.72
CA GLU A 170 5.64 12.71 -1.82
C GLU A 170 6.47 11.47 -2.16
N LEU A 171 6.22 10.34 -1.48
CA LEU A 171 6.89 9.07 -1.74
C LEU A 171 6.58 8.58 -3.17
N ALA A 172 5.33 8.68 -3.63
CA ALA A 172 4.94 8.30 -4.98
C ALA A 172 5.70 9.14 -6.02
N ARG A 173 5.75 10.45 -5.80
CA ARG A 173 6.50 11.40 -6.65
C ARG A 173 7.99 11.11 -6.66
N ALA A 174 8.60 10.81 -5.51
CA ALA A 174 9.99 10.39 -5.43
C ALA A 174 10.23 9.09 -6.23
N GLY A 175 9.25 8.18 -6.24
CA GLY A 175 9.26 6.98 -7.08
C GLY A 175 9.16 7.25 -8.58
N GLY A 176 8.61 8.40 -8.99
CA GLY A 176 8.17 8.65 -10.35
C GLY A 176 6.88 7.88 -10.70
N LEU A 177 6.03 7.64 -9.71
CA LEU A 177 4.75 6.95 -9.87
C LEU A 177 3.65 7.96 -10.24
N PRO A 178 2.66 7.57 -11.05
CA PRO A 178 1.53 8.42 -11.44
C PRO A 178 0.68 8.81 -10.22
N ALA A 179 -0.04 9.92 -10.35
CA ALA A 179 -0.80 10.52 -9.25
C ALA A 179 -2.32 10.37 -9.40
N SER A 180 -2.80 10.00 -10.59
CA SER A 180 -4.23 9.92 -10.89
C SER A 180 -4.58 8.73 -11.80
N LEU A 181 -5.86 8.39 -11.86
CA LEU A 181 -6.41 7.43 -12.83
C LEU A 181 -6.30 7.96 -14.27
N HIS A 182 -6.36 9.28 -14.45
CA HIS A 182 -6.14 9.90 -15.75
C HIS A 182 -4.72 9.62 -16.28
N ASP A 183 -3.70 9.66 -15.42
CA ASP A 183 -2.32 9.31 -15.80
C ASP A 183 -2.13 7.82 -16.17
N LEU A 184 -3.13 6.98 -15.88
CA LEU A 184 -3.18 5.56 -16.20
C LEU A 184 -4.03 5.25 -17.43
N ASP A 185 -4.48 6.26 -18.17
CA ASP A 185 -5.37 6.13 -19.33
C ASP A 185 -6.69 5.39 -19.00
N VAL A 186 -7.17 5.47 -17.75
CA VAL A 186 -8.45 4.88 -17.34
C VAL A 186 -9.59 5.84 -17.72
N PRO A 187 -10.57 5.44 -18.56
CA PRO A 187 -11.69 6.29 -18.91
C PRO A 187 -12.61 6.56 -17.72
N ARG A 188 -13.04 7.82 -17.54
CA ARG A 188 -14.00 8.19 -16.48
C ARG A 188 -15.32 7.41 -16.55
N GLY A 189 -15.72 6.96 -17.75
CA GLY A 189 -16.93 6.16 -17.95
C GLY A 189 -16.86 4.77 -17.30
N ASP A 190 -15.67 4.26 -17.01
CA ASP A 190 -15.45 2.91 -16.50
C ASP A 190 -15.41 2.84 -14.96
N LEU A 191 -15.42 3.99 -14.26
CA LEU A 191 -15.29 4.04 -12.80
C LEU A 191 -16.39 3.26 -12.08
N ALA A 192 -17.62 3.26 -12.60
CA ALA A 192 -18.72 2.50 -12.01
C ALA A 192 -18.50 0.98 -12.12
N ALA A 193 -17.93 0.49 -13.24
CA ALA A 193 -17.60 -0.91 -13.42
C ALA A 193 -16.42 -1.32 -12.52
N LEU A 194 -15.38 -0.48 -12.44
CA LEU A 194 -14.26 -0.66 -11.53
C LEU A 194 -14.70 -0.70 -10.06
N ALA A 195 -15.67 0.13 -9.68
CA ALA A 195 -16.24 0.18 -8.34
C ALA A 195 -17.02 -1.11 -7.99
N ALA A 196 -17.81 -1.63 -8.94
CA ALA A 196 -18.50 -2.91 -8.77
C ALA A 196 -17.50 -4.05 -8.58
N ASP A 197 -16.44 -4.11 -9.38
CA ASP A 197 -15.39 -5.13 -9.26
C ASP A 197 -14.63 -5.01 -7.93
N ALA A 198 -14.31 -3.78 -7.52
CA ALA A 198 -13.62 -3.50 -6.26
C ALA A 198 -14.43 -3.97 -5.05
N ALA A 199 -15.75 -3.77 -5.07
CA ALA A 199 -16.65 -4.18 -3.99
C ALA A 199 -16.69 -5.71 -3.77
N THR A 200 -16.31 -6.50 -4.79
CA THR A 200 -16.20 -7.96 -4.65
C THR A 200 -14.86 -8.44 -4.08
N GLN A 201 -13.88 -7.54 -3.92
CA GLN A 201 -12.55 -7.91 -3.42
C GLN A 201 -12.60 -8.20 -1.92
N TRP A 202 -12.12 -9.39 -1.54
CA TRP A 202 -12.05 -9.82 -0.14
C TRP A 202 -11.28 -8.84 0.76
N THR A 203 -10.22 -8.21 0.26
CA THR A 203 -9.44 -7.21 1.03
C THR A 203 -10.30 -6.05 1.53
N GLY A 204 -11.29 -5.62 0.75
CA GLY A 204 -12.22 -4.55 1.12
C GLY A 204 -13.03 -4.86 2.38
N THR A 205 -13.33 -6.16 2.63
CA THR A 205 -14.06 -6.60 3.84
C THR A 205 -13.27 -6.41 5.13
N CYS A 206 -11.96 -6.20 5.03
CA CYS A 206 -11.07 -5.97 6.16
C CYS A 206 -10.79 -4.48 6.40
N ASN A 207 -11.28 -3.58 5.54
CA ASN A 207 -11.06 -2.15 5.72
C ASN A 207 -11.72 -1.62 7.02
N PRO A 208 -11.12 -0.67 7.77
CA PRO A 208 -11.70 -0.15 9.00
C PRO A 208 -13.07 0.52 8.82
N ARG A 209 -13.30 1.12 7.66
CA ARG A 209 -14.56 1.73 7.25
C ARG A 209 -15.30 0.78 6.31
N PRO A 210 -16.64 0.57 6.46
CA PRO A 210 -17.41 -0.27 5.54
C PRO A 210 -17.18 0.12 4.09
N PHE A 211 -16.83 -0.87 3.26
CA PHE A 211 -16.43 -0.67 1.88
C PHE A 211 -17.35 -1.45 0.94
N ASP A 212 -18.12 -0.71 0.14
CA ASP A 212 -19.04 -1.23 -0.89
C ASP A 212 -18.78 -0.54 -2.24
N ALA A 213 -19.64 -0.79 -3.24
CA ALA A 213 -19.50 -0.20 -4.57
C ALA A 213 -19.65 1.33 -4.57
N ALA A 214 -20.46 1.90 -3.67
CA ALA A 214 -20.61 3.34 -3.57
C ALA A 214 -19.34 3.98 -2.99
N ALA A 215 -18.77 3.38 -1.94
CA ALA A 215 -17.49 3.79 -1.37
C ALA A 215 -16.34 3.66 -2.38
N ALA A 216 -16.30 2.55 -3.14
CA ALA A 216 -15.30 2.37 -4.18
C ALA A 216 -15.43 3.43 -5.28
N LEU A 217 -16.65 3.73 -5.73
CA LEU A 217 -16.89 4.78 -6.72
C LEU A 217 -16.43 6.14 -6.21
N GLU A 218 -16.78 6.51 -4.98
CA GLU A 218 -16.32 7.75 -4.35
C GLU A 218 -14.78 7.83 -4.35
N LEU A 219 -14.09 6.73 -4.02
CA LEU A 219 -12.63 6.68 -4.01
C LEU A 219 -12.02 6.82 -5.40
N TYR A 220 -12.59 6.16 -6.42
CA TYR A 220 -12.14 6.32 -7.80
C TYR A 220 -12.40 7.74 -8.32
N GLU A 221 -13.53 8.36 -7.99
CA GLU A 221 -13.82 9.74 -8.36
C GLU A 221 -12.84 10.74 -7.72
N ARG A 222 -12.42 10.48 -6.47
CA ARG A 222 -11.38 11.27 -5.80
C ARG A 222 -10.00 11.09 -6.42
N ALA A 223 -9.73 9.95 -7.04
CA ALA A 223 -8.45 9.58 -7.65
C ALA A 223 -8.36 9.90 -9.15
N TYR A 224 -9.44 10.41 -9.76
CA TYR A 224 -9.50 10.79 -11.17
C TYR A 224 -9.06 12.24 -11.37
#